data_AF-I3CCP9-F1
#
_entry.id   AF-I3CCP9-F1
#
_cell.length_a   1.000
_cell.length_b   1.000
_cell.length_c   1.000
_cell.angle_alpha   90.00
_cell.angle_beta   90.00
_cell.angle_gamma   90.00
#
_symmetry.space_group_name_H-M   'P 1'
#
loop_
_entity.id
_entity.type
_entity.pdbx_description
1 polymer ?
#
loop_
_entity_poly.entity_id
_entity_poly.type
_entity_poly.pdbx_seq_one_letter_code
_entity_poly.pdbx_strand_id
1 'polypeptide(L)' 'MSENLVEKRQIILTARQAAHQGLKASANPYPVDTPEYATWQHFYQMAKNEGSMQCLYALEYETSAY' A
#
# COMPACT_ATOMS: atom_id res chain seq x y z
N MET A 1 20.90 12.34 8.03
CA MET A 1 19.57 11.69 8.00
C MET A 1 19.60 10.59 9.03
N SER A 2 18.72 10.61 10.03
CA SER A 2 18.65 9.55 11.04
C SER A 2 18.27 8.23 10.39
N GLU A 3 19.04 7.17 10.64
CA GLU A 3 18.86 5.82 10.05
C GLU A 3 17.41 5.31 10.18
N ASN A 4 16.75 5.65 11.28
CA ASN A 4 15.34 5.34 11.56
C ASN A 4 14.35 5.83 10.49
N LEU A 5 14.60 6.99 9.85
CA LEU A 5 13.73 7.51 8.80
C LEU A 5 13.89 6.73 7.49
N VAL A 6 15.08 6.22 7.22
CA VAL A 6 15.36 5.41 6.02
C VAL A 6 14.67 4.05 6.14
N GLU A 7 14.75 3.42 7.31
CA GLU A 7 14.08 2.16 7.60
C GLU A 7 12.55 2.28 7.49
N LYS A 8 11.96 3.30 8.12
CA LYS A 8 10.52 3.56 8.01
C LYS A 8 10.07 3.78 6.57
N ARG A 9 10.84 4.52 5.79
CA ARG A 9 10.56 4.71 4.36
C ARG A 9 10.57 3.38 3.60
N GLN A 10 11.52 2.50 3.91
CA GLN A 10 11.62 1.19 3.27
C GLN A 10 10.40 0.30 3.58
N ILE A 11 9.90 0.32 4.82
CA ILE A 11 8.68 -0.39 5.22
C ILE A 11 7.48 0.08 4.38
N ILE A 12 7.33 1.39 4.21
CA ILE A 12 6.24 1.98 3.42
C ILE A 12 6.33 1.57 1.95
N LEU A 13 7.53 1.63 1.36
CA LEU A 13 7.72 1.28 -0.05
C LEU A 13 7.45 -0.20 -0.32
N THR A 14 7.92 -1.09 0.55
CA THR A 14 7.65 -2.53 0.44
C THR A 14 6.16 -2.85 0.58
N ALA A 15 5.45 -2.17 1.49
CA ALA A 15 3.99 -2.31 1.63
C ALA A 15 3.23 -1.92 0.36
N ARG A 16 3.57 -0.77 -0.21
CA ARG A 16 2.96 -0.27 -1.46
C ARG A 16 3.24 -1.22 -2.63
N GLN A 17 4.50 -1.64 -2.77
CA GLN A 17 4.90 -2.56 -3.84
C GLN A 17 4.13 -3.89 -3.75
N ALA A 18 3.97 -4.44 -2.55
CA ALA A 18 3.19 -5.66 -2.34
C ALA A 18 1.71 -5.50 -2.74
N ALA A 19 1.11 -4.34 -2.44
CA ALA A 19 -0.25 -4.03 -2.86
C ALA A 19 -0.36 -3.92 -4.39
N HIS A 20 0.56 -3.22 -5.04
CA HIS A 20 0.61 -3.10 -6.50
C HIS A 20 0.82 -4.45 -7.22
N GLN A 21 1.61 -5.35 -6.62
CA GLN A 21 1.82 -6.69 -7.15
C GLN A 21 0.64 -7.65 -6.89
N GLY A 22 -0.41 -7.21 -6.17
CA GLY A 22 -1.56 -8.05 -5.84
C GLY A 22 -1.25 -9.14 -4.80
N LEU A 23 -0.16 -9.00 -4.04
CA LEU A 23 0.17 -9.93 -2.95
C LEU A 23 -0.88 -9.79 -1.84
N LYS A 24 -1.09 -10.87 -1.07
CA LYS A 24 -2.01 -10.87 0.09
C LYS A 24 -1.37 -10.15 1.28
N ALA A 25 -2.20 -9.62 2.20
CA ALA A 25 -1.72 -9.00 3.44
C ALA A 25 -0.90 -9.97 4.33
N SER A 26 -1.10 -11.28 4.19
CA SER A 26 -0.29 -12.31 4.85
C SER A 26 1.16 -12.37 4.37
N ALA A 27 1.51 -11.66 3.30
CA ALA A 27 2.88 -11.52 2.81
C ALA A 27 3.68 -10.46 3.60
N ASN A 28 3.09 -9.85 4.64
CA ASN A 28 3.79 -8.95 5.54
C ASN A 28 4.98 -9.69 6.19
N PRO A 29 6.23 -9.22 6.00
CA PRO A 29 7.42 -9.89 6.55
C PRO A 29 7.65 -9.57 8.04
N TYR A 30 6.92 -8.62 8.61
CA TYR A 30 7.09 -8.17 10.00
C TYR A 30 6.22 -8.99 10.98
N PRO A 31 6.63 -9.16 12.24
CA PRO A 31 5.82 -9.86 13.24
C PRO A 31 4.60 -9.04 13.68
N VAL A 32 3.46 -9.68 13.93
CA VAL A 32 2.15 -9.03 14.12
C VAL A 32 2.11 -7.97 15.23
N ASP A 33 2.89 -8.16 16.30
CA ASP A 33 2.89 -7.28 17.48
C ASP A 33 3.91 -6.13 17.41
N THR A 34 4.55 -5.92 16.26
CA THR A 34 5.55 -4.85 16.10
C THR A 34 4.98 -3.60 15.42
N PRO A 35 5.51 -2.40 15.73
CA PRO A 35 5.07 -1.16 15.08
C PRO A 35 5.33 -1.16 13.57
N GLU A 36 6.33 -1.90 13.09
CA GLU A 36 6.63 -2.08 11.67
C GLU A 36 5.51 -2.83 10.96
N TYR A 37 4.93 -3.86 11.61
CA TYR A 37 3.78 -4.59 11.07
C TYR A 37 2.56 -3.68 10.92
N ALA A 38 2.24 -2.90 11.95
CA ALA A 38 1.13 -1.94 11.90
C ALA A 38 1.34 -0.90 10.79
N THR A 39 2.56 -0.39 10.66
CA THR A 39 2.93 0.57 9.61
C THR A 39 2.78 -0.04 8.23
N TRP A 40 3.36 -1.22 7.99
CA TRP A 40 3.25 -1.92 6.71
C TRP A 40 1.79 -2.19 6.35
N GLN A 41 1.01 -2.72 7.30
CA GLN A 41 -0.39 -3.07 7.09
C GLN A 41 -1.24 -1.85 6.71
N HIS A 42 -1.03 -0.73 7.40
CA HIS A 42 -1.72 0.53 7.12
C HIS A 42 -1.46 1.02 5.69
N PHE A 43 -0.18 1.09 5.29
CA PHE A 43 0.19 1.58 3.95
C PHE A 43 -0.15 0.59 2.83
N TYR A 44 -0.11 -0.71 3.10
CA TYR A 44 -0.56 -1.74 2.16
C TYR A 44 -2.07 -1.59 1.87
N GLN A 45 -2.90 -1.42 2.90
CA GLN A 45 -4.35 -1.21 2.73
C GLN A 45 -4.65 0.08 1.98
N MET A 46 -3.96 1.18 2.32
CA MET A 46 -4.09 2.44 1.60
C MET A 46 -3.77 2.28 0.11
N ALA A 47 -2.64 1.67 -0.23
CA ALA A 47 -2.23 1.48 -1.63
C ALA A 47 -3.20 0.59 -2.42
N LYS A 48 -3.74 -0.44 -1.77
CA LYS A 48 -4.76 -1.30 -2.37
C LYS A 48 -6.05 -0.54 -2.66
N ASN A 49 -6.47 0.33 -1.74
CA ASN A 49 -7.64 1.16 -1.91
C ASN A 49 -7.42 2.31 -2.92
N GLU A 50 -6.21 2.88 -2.98
CA GLU A 50 -5.85 3.92 -3.94
C GLU A 50 -5.91 3.39 -5.38
N GLY A 51 -5.41 2.17 -5.63
CA GLY A 51 -5.61 1.48 -6.90
C GLY A 51 -7.08 1.30 -7.26
N SER A 52 -7.94 1.01 -6.27
CA SER A 52 -9.39 0.92 -6.50
C SER A 52 -10.04 2.28 -6.79
N MET A 53 -9.60 3.37 -6.16
CA MET A 53 -10.09 4.72 -6.48
C MET A 53 -9.69 5.16 -7.89
N GLN A 54 -8.45 4.90 -8.31
CA GLN A 54 -8.00 5.23 -9.66
C GLN A 54 -8.82 4.48 -10.73
N CYS A 55 -9.17 3.21 -10.50
CA CYS A 55 -10.04 2.45 -11.39
C CYS A 55 -11.47 3.02 -11.46
N LEU A 56 -12.02 3.50 -10.34
CA LEU A 56 -13.36 4.10 -10.32
C LEU A 56 -13.38 5.41 -11.13
N TYR A 57 -12.38 6.28 -10.98
CA TYR A 57 -12.27 7.50 -11.79
C TYR A 57 -12.10 7.24 -13.29
N ALA A 58 -11.37 6.18 -13.65
CA ALA A 58 -11.23 5.79 -15.07
C ALA A 58 -12.57 5.34 -15.67
N LEU A 59 -13.38 4.59 -14.90
CA LEU A 59 -14.70 4.13 -15.30
C LEU A 59 -15.69 5.29 -15.46
N GLU A 60 -15.69 6.25 -14.54
CA GLU A 60 -16.56 7.43 -14.61
C GLU A 60 -16.28 8.26 -15.87
N TYR A 61 -15.00 8.41 -16.26
CA TYR A 61 -14.62 9.14 -17.46
C TYR A 61 -15.04 8.44 -18.77
N GLU A 62 -14.96 7.10 -18.83
CA GLU A 62 -15.44 6.35 -20.01
C GLU A 62 -16.97 6.34 -20.14
N THR A 63 -17.70 6.37 -19.02
CA THR A 63 -19.17 6.39 -19.05
C THR A 63 -19.78 7.77 -19.37
N SER A 64 -19.04 8.87 -19.14
CA SER A 64 -19.52 10.22 -19.47
C SER A 64 -19.16 10.68 -20.90
N ALA A 65 -18.45 9.84 -21.66
CA ALA A 65 -18.07 10.10 -23.05
C ALA A 65 -19.07 9.55 -24.07
N TYR A 66 -20.19 8.96 -23.62
CA TYR A 66 -21.28 8.44 -24.45
C TYR A 66 -22.59 9.23 -24.26
#